data_AF-X0TG22-F1
#
_entry.id   AF-X0TG22-F1
#
_cell.length_a   1.000
_cell.length_b   1.000
_cell.length_c   1.000
_cell.angle_alpha   90.00
_cell.angle_beta   90.00
_cell.angle_gamma   90.00
#
_symmetry.space_group_name_H-M   'P 1'
#
loop_
_entity.id
_entity.type
_entity.pdbx_description
1 polymer ?
#
loop_
_entity_poly.entity_id
_entity_poly.type
_entity_poly.pdbx_seq_one_letter_code
_entity_poly.pdbx_strand_id
1 'polypeptide(L)'
;MIAAMSGGVDSSTAAALLLRQGYEVIGVSMHLWTMDNPDAVVNLRRCCSPQEIEDARAVCRVLGIPHQILNFERQFASSVVDYFCQEYLRGRTPNPCLACNQYIKFRLLLPEALALSADYLATGHYCRIVKNDHGLELWRARDEGKDQSYVLYMLGQEELSRLLFPVGEYTKAEVRRMAAEMGLPVASKTDSSDICFLPYGDYRLFLAERFPQRPGDIVDSGGRIVGRHQGIAGYTVGQRRGLPARGGR
;
A
#
# COMPACT_ATOMS: atom_id res chain seq x y z
N MET A 1 19.34 9.62 -5.18
CA MET A 1 18.20 8.67 -5.30
C MET A 1 17.04 9.09 -4.42
N ILE A 2 15.81 8.70 -4.77
CA ILE A 2 14.62 8.93 -3.95
C ILE A 2 14.26 7.67 -3.18
N ALA A 3 14.01 7.78 -1.88
CA ALA A 3 13.38 6.73 -1.08
C ALA A 3 11.92 7.11 -0.79
N ALA A 4 10.96 6.29 -1.24
CA ALA A 4 9.55 6.47 -0.92
C ALA A 4 9.28 6.08 0.54
N MET A 5 8.92 7.05 1.37
CA MET A 5 8.78 6.91 2.82
C MET A 5 7.33 7.05 3.27
N SER A 6 6.75 5.93 3.72
CA SER A 6 5.38 5.86 4.25
C SER A 6 5.31 6.09 5.77
N GLY A 7 6.42 6.42 6.42
CA GLY A 7 6.52 6.47 7.89
C GLY A 7 6.44 5.10 8.57
N GLY A 8 6.62 4.02 7.81
CA GLY A 8 6.70 2.64 8.32
C GLY A 8 8.14 2.15 8.40
N VAL A 9 8.36 1.15 9.25
CA VAL A 9 9.69 0.56 9.50
C VAL A 9 10.40 0.08 8.23
N ASP A 10 9.65 -0.45 7.25
CA ASP A 10 10.24 -1.03 6.04
C ASP A 10 10.84 0.04 5.13
N SER A 11 10.07 1.09 4.82
CA SER A 11 10.58 2.21 4.01
C SER A 11 11.71 2.96 4.70
N SER A 12 11.65 3.08 6.03
CA SER A 12 12.68 3.74 6.83
C SER A 12 13.98 2.95 6.84
N THR A 13 13.89 1.63 7.00
CA THR A 13 15.07 0.75 6.96
C THR A 13 15.64 0.67 5.55
N ALA A 14 14.79 0.65 4.51
CA ALA A 14 15.24 0.72 3.12
C ALA A 14 16.10 1.97 2.85
N ALA A 15 15.63 3.15 3.27
CA ALA A 15 16.39 4.40 3.14
C ALA A 15 17.72 4.34 3.91
N ALA A 16 17.71 3.82 5.14
CA ALA A 16 18.90 3.70 5.97
C ALA A 16 19.95 2.74 5.38
N LEU A 17 19.51 1.61 4.81
CA LEU A 17 20.39 0.65 4.13
C LEU A 17 21.07 1.27 2.92
N LEU A 18 20.35 2.01 2.09
CA LEU A 18 20.91 2.70 0.92
C LEU A 18 21.90 3.79 1.32
N LEU A 19 21.59 4.55 2.37
CA LEU A 19 22.51 5.55 2.91
C LEU A 19 23.83 4.89 3.37
N ARG A 20 23.74 3.75 4.08
CA ARG A 20 24.93 2.98 4.50
C ARG A 20 25.72 2.38 3.32
N GLN A 21 25.07 2.11 2.20
CA GLN A 21 25.71 1.66 0.96
C GLN A 21 26.41 2.81 0.20
N GLY A 22 26.33 4.05 0.70
CA GLY A 22 27.01 5.21 0.13
C GLY A 22 26.19 5.98 -0.90
N TYR A 23 24.91 5.69 -1.05
CA TYR A 23 24.04 6.48 -1.91
C TYR A 23 23.66 7.82 -1.28
N GLU A 24 23.53 8.85 -2.11
CA GLU A 24 22.86 10.09 -1.74
C GLU A 24 21.34 9.87 -1.75
N VAL A 25 20.72 9.91 -0.56
CA VAL A 25 19.30 9.59 -0.38
C VAL A 25 18.50 10.84 -0.04
N ILE A 26 17.39 11.04 -0.74
CA ILE A 26 16.34 12.00 -0.36
C ILE A 26 15.08 11.21 -0.03
N GLY A 27 14.52 11.42 1.16
CA GLY A 27 13.26 10.84 1.57
C GLY A 27 12.08 11.60 0.96
N VAL A 28 11.12 10.89 0.37
CA VAL A 28 9.89 11.48 -0.17
C VAL A 28 8.68 10.80 0.43
N SER A 29 7.81 11.57 1.07
CA SER A 29 6.49 11.11 1.48
C SER A 29 5.42 11.61 0.50
N MET A 30 4.41 10.78 0.25
CA MET A 30 3.26 11.18 -0.57
C MET A 30 2.09 11.54 0.33
N HIS A 31 1.44 12.67 0.05
CA HIS A 31 0.13 12.99 0.58
C HIS A 31 -0.92 12.48 -0.42
N LEU A 32 -1.68 11.45 -0.01
CA LEU A 32 -2.55 10.68 -0.91
C LEU A 32 -4.03 10.87 -0.65
N TRP A 33 -4.45 11.18 0.58
CA TRP A 33 -5.88 11.21 0.89
C TRP A 33 -6.16 12.01 2.15
N THR A 34 -7.03 13.01 2.04
CA THR A 34 -7.71 13.65 3.16
C THR A 34 -9.18 13.24 3.14
N MET A 35 -9.70 12.79 4.27
CA MET A 35 -11.16 12.68 4.41
C MET A 35 -11.72 14.09 4.70
N ASP A 36 -12.48 14.63 3.76
CA ASP A 36 -13.24 15.89 3.90
C ASP A 36 -14.43 15.75 4.86
N ASN A 37 -14.17 15.43 6.13
CA ASN A 37 -15.20 15.53 7.16
C ASN A 37 -14.62 16.15 8.45
N PRO A 38 -14.93 17.44 8.72
CA PRO A 38 -14.53 18.14 9.94
C PRO A 38 -15.09 17.52 11.23
N ASP A 39 -16.23 16.82 11.16
CA ASP A 39 -16.93 16.21 12.30
C ASP A 39 -16.60 14.74 12.51
N ALA A 40 -15.81 14.14 11.61
CA ALA A 40 -15.44 12.75 11.73
C ALA A 40 -14.36 12.60 12.81
N VAL A 41 -14.83 12.15 13.98
CA VAL A 41 -14.11 11.76 15.21
C VAL A 41 -12.58 11.72 15.06
N VAL A 42 -11.92 12.52 15.91
CA VAL A 42 -10.49 12.87 16.00
C VAL A 42 -9.49 11.67 16.05
N ASN A 43 -9.94 10.42 15.90
CA ASN A 43 -9.14 9.19 15.97
C ASN A 43 -9.14 8.34 14.67
N LEU A 44 -9.46 8.93 13.52
CA LEU A 44 -9.45 8.19 12.25
C LEU A 44 -8.02 7.87 11.81
N ARG A 45 -7.69 6.58 11.71
CA ARG A 45 -6.47 6.09 11.05
C ARG A 45 -6.54 6.44 9.56
N ARG A 46 -5.92 7.56 9.19
CA ARG A 46 -5.73 8.00 7.80
C ARG A 46 -4.41 7.41 7.31
N CYS A 47 -4.35 6.72 6.17
CA CYS A 47 -3.05 6.52 5.51
C CYS A 47 -2.59 7.86 4.92
N CYS A 48 -1.30 8.11 5.05
CA CYS A 48 -0.68 9.43 4.93
C CYS A 48 -1.27 10.43 5.93
N SER A 49 -1.62 9.94 7.13
CA SER A 49 -1.95 10.83 8.25
C SER A 49 -0.80 11.80 8.47
N PRO A 50 -1.09 13.01 9.01
CA PRO A 50 -0.04 13.92 9.47
C PRO A 50 1.02 13.21 10.33
N GLN A 51 0.62 12.18 11.09
CA GLN A 51 1.53 11.34 11.88
C GLN A 51 2.50 10.51 11.03
N GLU A 52 2.05 9.85 9.96
CA GLU A 52 2.96 9.06 9.10
C GLU A 52 3.99 9.93 8.38
N ILE A 53 3.58 11.14 7.97
CA ILE A 53 4.49 12.13 7.40
C ILE A 53 5.49 12.61 8.46
N GLU A 54 5.05 12.86 9.70
CA GLU A 54 5.94 13.24 10.79
C GLU A 54 6.90 12.11 11.19
N ASP A 55 6.43 10.86 11.18
CA ASP A 55 7.27 9.69 11.45
C ASP A 55 8.37 9.55 10.37
N ALA A 56 8.01 9.74 9.09
CA ALA A 56 8.98 9.76 8.00
C ALA A 56 9.99 10.92 8.18
N ARG A 57 9.51 12.11 8.53
CA ARG A 57 10.36 13.28 8.82
C ARG A 57 11.31 13.03 10.00
N ALA A 58 10.83 12.41 11.07
CA ALA A 58 11.64 12.05 12.23
C ALA A 58 12.75 11.05 11.85
N VAL A 59 12.43 10.06 11.03
CA VAL A 59 13.43 9.13 10.48
C VAL A 59 14.46 9.86 9.63
N CYS A 60 14.04 10.74 8.70
CA CYS A 60 14.97 11.51 7.87
C CYS A 60 15.91 12.37 8.72
N ARG A 61 15.41 12.97 9.81
CA ARG A 61 16.24 13.72 10.76
C ARG A 61 17.31 12.85 11.42
N VAL A 62 16.94 11.64 11.88
CA VAL A 62 17.90 10.68 12.46
C VAL A 62 18.95 10.25 11.43
N LEU A 63 18.55 10.06 10.18
CA LEU A 63 19.43 9.67 9.08
C LEU A 63 20.27 10.83 8.52
N GLY A 64 19.96 12.08 8.87
CA GLY A 64 20.62 13.26 8.31
C GLY A 64 20.35 13.49 6.82
N ILE A 65 19.19 13.05 6.32
CA ILE A 65 18.81 13.17 4.90
C ILE A 65 17.69 14.18 4.66
N PRO A 66 17.61 14.84 3.49
CA PRO A 66 16.50 15.72 3.15
C PRO A 66 15.16 14.96 3.09
N HIS A 67 14.07 15.65 3.42
CA HIS A 67 12.71 15.12 3.35
C HIS A 67 11.81 16.05 2.54
N GLN A 68 11.10 15.49 1.57
CA GLN A 68 10.11 16.21 0.76
C GLN A 68 8.74 15.56 0.84
N ILE A 69 7.70 16.34 0.56
CA ILE A 69 6.31 15.88 0.51
C ILE A 69 5.76 16.21 -0.86
N LEU A 70 5.28 15.19 -1.57
CA LEU A 70 4.58 15.34 -2.85
C LEU A 70 3.09 15.10 -2.65
N ASN A 71 2.25 15.97 -3.20
CA ASN A 71 0.80 15.83 -3.12
C ASN A 71 0.27 15.13 -4.39
N PHE A 72 -0.30 13.94 -4.21
CA PHE A 72 -0.95 13.16 -5.26
C PHE A 72 -2.40 12.83 -4.91
N GLU A 73 -3.04 13.63 -4.05
CA GLU A 73 -4.39 13.37 -3.56
C GLU A 73 -5.42 13.23 -4.69
N ARG A 74 -5.41 14.15 -5.67
CA ARG A 74 -6.34 14.10 -6.82
C ARG A 74 -6.12 12.86 -7.69
N GLN A 75 -4.86 12.50 -7.92
CA GLN A 75 -4.52 11.34 -8.73
C GLN A 75 -4.85 10.04 -8.00
N PHE A 76 -4.63 9.99 -6.69
CA PHE A 76 -5.01 8.88 -5.84
C PHE A 76 -6.53 8.69 -5.78
N ALA A 77 -7.29 9.79 -5.63
CA ALA A 77 -8.75 9.79 -5.68
C ALA A 77 -9.27 9.10 -6.94
N SER A 78 -8.87 9.62 -8.09
CA SER A 78 -9.34 9.16 -9.40
C SER A 78 -8.82 7.78 -9.80
N SER A 79 -7.56 7.46 -9.50
CA SER A 79 -6.91 6.23 -10.00
C SER A 79 -7.04 5.04 -9.05
N VAL A 80 -7.29 5.28 -7.77
CA VAL A 80 -7.34 4.22 -6.75
C VAL A 80 -8.71 4.17 -6.09
N VAL A 81 -9.22 5.28 -5.56
CA VAL A 81 -10.48 5.29 -4.80
C VAL A 81 -11.69 5.12 -5.73
N ASP A 82 -11.76 5.89 -6.81
CA ASP A 82 -12.86 5.79 -7.77
C ASP A 82 -12.87 4.43 -8.47
N TYR A 83 -11.69 3.91 -8.85
CA TYR A 83 -11.54 2.54 -9.36
C TYR A 83 -12.10 1.51 -8.38
N PHE A 84 -11.68 1.58 -7.10
CA PHE A 84 -12.15 0.69 -6.05
C PHE A 84 -13.67 0.70 -5.92
N CYS A 85 -14.25 1.91 -5.84
CA CYS A 85 -15.69 2.10 -5.77
C CYS A 85 -16.43 1.52 -6.98
N GLN A 86 -15.97 1.84 -8.19
CA GLN A 86 -16.61 1.40 -9.43
C GLN A 86 -16.59 -0.12 -9.62
N GLU A 87 -15.49 -0.79 -9.25
CA GLU A 87 -15.42 -2.25 -9.36
C GLU A 87 -16.39 -2.94 -8.41
N TYR A 88 -16.57 -2.43 -7.18
CA TYR A 88 -17.60 -2.95 -6.28
C TYR A 88 -19.02 -2.73 -6.81
N LEU A 89 -19.29 -1.59 -7.45
CA LEU A 89 -20.58 -1.34 -8.11
C LEU A 89 -20.84 -2.29 -9.29
N ARG A 90 -19.79 -2.79 -9.93
CA ARG A 90 -19.86 -3.82 -10.97
C ARG A 90 -19.92 -5.25 -10.40
N GLY A 91 -19.99 -5.42 -9.08
CA GLY A 91 -20.04 -6.73 -8.42
C GLY A 91 -18.70 -7.46 -8.42
N ARG A 92 -17.58 -6.75 -8.52
CA ARG A 92 -16.23 -7.30 -8.49
C ARG A 92 -15.53 -6.95 -7.17
N THR A 93 -14.48 -7.69 -6.82
CA THR A 93 -13.65 -7.42 -5.65
C THR A 93 -12.30 -6.86 -6.10
N PRO A 94 -12.11 -5.53 -6.10
CA PRO A 94 -10.86 -4.91 -6.54
C PRO A 94 -9.74 -5.05 -5.49
N ASN A 95 -8.50 -5.04 -5.97
CA ASN A 95 -7.32 -4.86 -5.13
C ASN A 95 -6.76 -3.43 -5.34
N PRO A 96 -6.97 -2.50 -4.39
CA PRO A 96 -6.52 -1.12 -4.54
C PRO A 96 -5.00 -0.96 -4.45
N CYS A 97 -4.27 -1.90 -3.85
CA CYS A 97 -2.81 -1.86 -3.79
C CYS A 97 -2.18 -2.04 -5.17
N LEU A 98 -2.79 -2.87 -6.04
CA LEU A 98 -2.36 -3.00 -7.44
C LEU A 98 -2.47 -1.65 -8.17
N ALA A 99 -3.61 -0.98 -8.05
CA ALA A 99 -3.85 0.32 -8.65
C ALA A 99 -2.89 1.38 -8.08
N CYS A 100 -2.68 1.41 -6.76
CA CYS A 100 -1.75 2.35 -6.12
C CYS A 100 -0.30 2.16 -6.60
N ASN A 101 0.19 0.92 -6.65
CA ASN A 101 1.53 0.64 -7.15
C ASN A 101 1.66 1.07 -8.62
N GLN A 102 0.73 0.65 -9.47
CA GLN A 102 0.75 0.98 -10.89
C GLN A 102 0.66 2.49 -11.16
N TYR A 103 -0.41 3.13 -10.68
CA TYR A 103 -0.75 4.50 -11.08
C TYR A 103 -0.07 5.58 -10.24
N ILE A 104 0.24 5.29 -8.98
CA ILE A 104 0.78 6.30 -8.05
C ILE A 104 2.28 6.12 -7.87
N LYS A 105 2.74 4.94 -7.44
CA LYS A 105 4.17 4.76 -7.16
C LYS A 105 5.03 4.74 -8.42
N PHE A 106 4.59 4.07 -9.48
CA PHE A 106 5.44 3.86 -10.65
C PHE A 106 5.09 4.75 -11.84
N ARG A 107 3.83 5.14 -12.03
CA ARG A 107 3.46 6.09 -13.11
C ARG A 107 3.51 7.56 -12.71
N LEU A 108 3.55 7.89 -11.42
CA LEU A 108 3.71 9.28 -10.96
C LEU A 108 5.02 9.47 -10.22
N LEU A 109 5.21 8.77 -9.10
CA LEU A 109 6.38 9.03 -8.24
C LEU A 109 7.71 8.70 -8.92
N LEU A 110 7.81 7.62 -9.72
CA LEU A 110 9.06 7.31 -10.43
C LEU A 110 9.43 8.41 -11.44
N PRO A 111 8.56 8.85 -12.37
CA PRO A 111 8.85 10.00 -13.24
C PRO A 111 9.23 11.28 -12.47
N GLU A 112 8.53 11.59 -11.37
CA GLU A 112 8.85 12.74 -10.52
C GLU A 112 10.25 12.60 -9.87
N ALA A 113 10.61 11.39 -9.42
CA ALA A 113 11.95 11.12 -8.90
C ALA A 113 13.03 11.35 -9.98
N LEU A 114 12.79 10.87 -11.21
CA LEU A 114 13.71 11.07 -12.33
C LEU A 114 13.82 12.56 -12.71
N ALA A 115 12.70 13.31 -12.68
CA ALA A 115 12.68 14.76 -12.92
C ALA A 115 13.48 15.54 -11.85
N LEU A 116 13.53 15.03 -10.62
CA LEU A 116 14.40 15.52 -9.55
C LEU A 116 15.86 15.05 -9.66
N SER A 117 16.27 14.55 -10.85
CA SER A 117 17.62 14.05 -11.13
C SER A 117 18.05 12.86 -10.28
N ALA A 118 17.11 12.08 -9.75
CA ALA A 118 17.45 10.83 -9.10
C ALA A 118 17.63 9.70 -10.13
N ASP A 119 18.67 8.88 -9.97
CA ASP A 119 18.88 7.72 -10.85
C ASP A 119 17.92 6.56 -10.57
N TYR A 120 17.47 6.45 -9.31
CA TYR A 120 16.67 5.34 -8.80
C TYR A 120 15.58 5.81 -7.82
N LEU A 121 14.49 5.05 -7.80
CA LEU A 121 13.44 5.09 -6.80
C LEU A 121 13.52 3.82 -5.93
N ALA A 122 13.71 3.99 -4.63
CA ALA A 122 13.67 2.91 -3.66
C ALA A 122 12.35 2.87 -2.90
N THR A 123 11.88 1.67 -2.60
CA THR A 123 10.67 1.47 -1.78
C THR A 123 10.90 0.39 -0.73
N GLY A 124 10.10 0.40 0.32
CA GLY A 124 10.12 -0.64 1.37
C GLY A 124 9.40 -1.94 0.99
N HIS A 125 9.26 -2.26 -0.30
CA HIS A 125 8.59 -3.51 -0.69
C HIS A 125 9.50 -4.73 -0.50
N TYR A 126 8.90 -5.81 -0.03
CA TYR A 126 9.53 -7.12 0.07
C TYR A 126 9.44 -7.83 -1.29
N CYS A 127 10.45 -7.63 -2.12
CA CYS A 127 10.68 -8.36 -3.37
C CYS A 127 12.12 -8.08 -3.82
N ARG A 128 12.62 -8.81 -4.81
CA ARG A 128 14.01 -8.69 -5.27
C ARG A 128 14.06 -8.44 -6.78
N ILE A 129 15.06 -7.68 -7.21
CA ILE A 129 15.37 -7.54 -8.64
C ILE A 129 16.67 -8.29 -8.89
N VAL A 130 16.62 -9.29 -9.77
CA VAL A 130 17.78 -10.09 -10.15
C VAL A 130 18.11 -9.79 -11.61
N LYS A 131 19.37 -9.49 -11.90
CA LYS A 131 19.85 -9.35 -13.26
C LYS A 131 20.38 -10.70 -13.75
N ASN A 132 19.93 -11.11 -14.94
CA ASN A 132 20.45 -12.28 -15.64
C ASN A 132 20.74 -11.95 -17.11
N ASP A 133 21.06 -12.96 -17.91
CA ASP A 133 21.40 -12.81 -19.33
C ASP A 133 20.23 -12.32 -20.20
N HIS A 134 19.00 -12.43 -19.72
CA HIS A 134 17.77 -12.05 -20.43
C HIS A 134 17.21 -10.68 -19.98
N GLY A 135 17.74 -10.09 -18.91
CA GLY A 135 17.33 -8.79 -18.41
C GLY A 135 17.20 -8.75 -16.89
N LEU A 136 16.24 -7.96 -16.42
CA LEU A 136 15.91 -7.82 -15.01
C LEU A 136 14.67 -8.64 -14.69
N GLU A 137 14.72 -9.40 -13.61
CA GLU A 137 13.62 -10.26 -13.16
C GLU A 137 13.12 -9.81 -11.79
N LEU A 138 11.80 -9.82 -11.60
CA LEU A 138 11.17 -9.60 -10.31
C LEU A 138 11.03 -10.95 -9.58
N TRP A 139 11.77 -11.10 -8.50
CA TRP A 139 11.80 -12.30 -7.66
C TRP A 139 11.04 -12.08 -6.36
N ARG A 140 10.54 -13.18 -5.79
CA ARG A 140 9.98 -13.17 -4.44
C ARG A 140 11.01 -12.72 -3.42
N ALA A 141 10.55 -12.06 -2.37
CA ALA A 141 11.37 -11.74 -1.20
C ALA A 141 11.99 -12.99 -0.57
N ARG A 142 13.07 -12.79 0.18
CA ARG A 142 13.61 -13.84 1.07
C ARG A 142 12.61 -14.24 2.16
N ASP A 143 11.78 -13.30 2.60
CA ASP A 143 10.67 -13.56 3.53
C ASP A 143 9.40 -13.91 2.76
N GLU A 144 9.11 -15.20 2.61
CA GLU A 144 7.91 -15.64 1.90
C GLU A 144 6.61 -15.15 2.55
N GLY A 145 6.59 -14.98 3.89
CA GLY A 145 5.41 -14.52 4.63
C GLY A 145 5.13 -13.02 4.46
N LYS A 146 6.09 -12.28 3.91
CA LYS A 146 5.97 -10.85 3.62
C LYS A 146 6.13 -10.51 2.15
N ASP A 147 6.28 -11.51 1.28
CA ASP A 147 6.47 -11.29 -0.15
C ASP A 147 5.36 -10.39 -0.75
N GLN A 148 5.81 -9.38 -1.50
CA GLN A 148 4.97 -8.40 -2.16
C GLN A 148 5.14 -8.41 -3.67
N SER A 149 5.83 -9.40 -4.23
CA SER A 149 5.99 -9.55 -5.69
C SER A 149 4.64 -9.59 -6.42
N TYR A 150 3.61 -10.18 -5.81
CA TYR A 150 2.24 -10.21 -6.35
C TYR A 150 1.69 -8.81 -6.66
N VAL A 151 1.92 -7.83 -5.78
CA VAL A 151 1.37 -6.47 -5.97
C VAL A 151 2.21 -5.61 -6.92
N LEU A 152 3.25 -6.19 -7.52
CA LEU A 152 4.21 -5.54 -8.39
C LEU A 152 4.30 -6.24 -9.77
N TYR A 153 3.36 -7.13 -10.07
CA TYR A 153 3.33 -7.93 -11.31
C TYR A 153 3.34 -7.10 -12.60
N MET A 154 2.94 -5.83 -12.52
CA MET A 154 2.80 -4.93 -13.67
C MET A 154 4.12 -4.26 -14.10
N LEU A 155 5.21 -4.44 -13.34
CA LEU A 155 6.49 -3.79 -13.62
C LEU A 155 7.17 -4.37 -14.87
N GLY A 156 7.61 -3.50 -15.77
CA GLY A 156 8.39 -3.86 -16.96
C GLY A 156 9.90 -3.62 -16.78
N GLN A 157 10.67 -3.91 -17.81
CA GLN A 157 12.14 -3.76 -17.78
C GLN A 157 12.58 -2.31 -17.50
N GLU A 158 11.85 -1.33 -18.04
CA GLU A 158 12.12 0.08 -17.83
C GLU A 158 11.99 0.45 -16.34
N GLU A 159 10.87 0.11 -15.70
CA GLU A 159 10.68 0.38 -14.29
C GLU A 159 11.68 -0.41 -13.43
N LEU A 160 11.87 -1.70 -13.70
CA LEU A 160 12.82 -2.53 -12.94
C LEU A 160 14.25 -1.97 -13.00
N SER A 161 14.66 -1.35 -14.11
CA SER A 161 15.99 -0.74 -14.24
C SER A 161 16.22 0.49 -13.35
N ARG A 162 15.14 1.08 -12.84
CA ARG A 162 15.14 2.29 -12.02
C ARG A 162 14.68 2.07 -10.58
N LEU A 163 14.35 0.83 -10.21
CA LEU A 163 13.80 0.49 -8.90
C LEU A 163 14.81 -0.21 -8.00
N LEU A 164 14.72 0.05 -6.70
CA LEU A 164 15.44 -0.67 -5.66
C LEU A 164 14.48 -1.14 -4.55
N PHE A 165 14.69 -2.37 -4.10
CA PHE A 165 13.92 -2.99 -3.01
C PHE A 165 14.87 -3.51 -1.91
N PRO A 166 15.50 -2.60 -1.13
CA PRO A 166 16.62 -2.98 -0.26
C PRO A 166 16.24 -3.99 0.83
N VAL A 167 14.98 -4.02 1.25
CA VAL A 167 14.50 -4.93 2.30
C VAL A 167 14.16 -6.34 1.79
N GLY A 168 14.11 -6.55 0.47
CA GLY A 168 13.74 -7.83 -0.12
C GLY A 168 14.68 -9.00 0.19
N GLU A 169 15.92 -8.72 0.58
CA GLU A 169 16.95 -9.70 0.97
C GLU A 169 16.89 -10.10 2.46
N TYR A 170 15.90 -9.58 3.20
CA TYR A 170 15.82 -9.74 4.64
C TYR A 170 14.45 -10.23 5.08
N THR A 171 14.44 -10.96 6.19
CA THR A 171 13.23 -11.26 6.95
C THR A 171 12.71 -10.03 7.66
N LYS A 172 11.41 -9.98 7.94
CA LYS A 172 10.80 -8.88 8.72
C LYS A 172 11.46 -8.68 10.07
N ALA A 173 11.87 -9.78 10.72
CA ALA A 173 12.57 -9.75 12.00
C ALA A 173 13.95 -9.08 11.87
N GLU A 174 14.72 -9.43 10.83
CA GLU A 174 16.00 -8.78 10.53
C GLU A 174 15.81 -7.29 10.22
N VAL A 175 14.79 -6.91 9.44
CA VAL A 175 14.47 -5.50 9.15
C VAL A 175 14.18 -4.71 10.42
N ARG A 176 13.34 -5.24 11.32
CA ARG A 176 13.04 -4.59 12.61
C ARG A 176 14.27 -4.49 13.50
N ARG A 177 15.12 -5.51 13.54
CA ARG A 177 16.37 -5.50 14.30
C ARG A 177 17.32 -4.42 13.77
N MET A 178 17.52 -4.36 12.45
CA MET A 178 18.34 -3.33 11.81
C MET A 178 17.80 -1.93 12.09
N ALA A 179 16.48 -1.72 12.02
CA ALA A 179 15.86 -0.45 12.37
C ALA A 179 16.18 -0.03 13.81
N ALA A 180 16.13 -0.96 14.76
CA ALA A 180 16.46 -0.68 16.17
C ALA A 180 17.96 -0.39 16.35
N GLU A 181 18.84 -1.17 15.73
CA GLU A 181 20.30 -0.94 15.75
C GLU A 181 20.69 0.41 15.14
N MET A 182 19.95 0.88 14.14
CA MET A 182 20.12 2.19 13.50
C MET A 182 19.45 3.33 14.27
N GLY A 183 18.78 3.05 15.39
CA GLY A 183 18.11 4.06 16.20
C GLY A 183 16.88 4.68 15.52
N LEU A 184 16.24 3.98 14.59
CA LEU A 184 15.08 4.51 13.88
C LEU A 184 13.86 4.57 14.83
N PRO A 185 13.18 5.73 14.96
CA PRO A 185 12.07 5.90 15.91
C PRO A 185 10.85 5.01 15.62
N VAL A 186 10.77 4.48 14.39
CA VAL A 186 9.67 3.61 13.92
C VAL A 186 9.97 2.11 14.08
N ALA A 187 11.08 1.71 14.70
CA ALA A 187 11.50 0.30 14.78
C ALA A 187 10.44 -0.62 15.44
N SER A 188 9.75 -0.12 16.46
CA SER A 188 8.69 -0.83 17.18
C SER A 188 7.29 -0.64 16.59
N LYS A 189 7.13 0.23 15.57
CA LYS A 189 5.83 0.54 14.98
C LYS A 189 5.21 -0.70 14.33
N THR A 190 3.92 -0.92 14.53
CA THR A 190 3.18 -2.04 13.91
C THR A 190 3.00 -1.81 12.41
N ASP A 191 2.95 -2.90 11.64
CA ASP A 191 2.72 -2.82 10.19
C ASP A 191 1.29 -2.36 9.90
N SER A 192 1.11 -1.57 8.84
CA SER A 192 -0.23 -1.29 8.31
C SER A 192 -0.74 -2.53 7.59
N SER A 193 -1.87 -3.07 8.03
CA SER A 193 -2.44 -4.33 7.51
C SER A 193 -3.74 -4.13 6.73
N ASP A 194 -4.27 -2.90 6.72
CA ASP A 194 -5.55 -2.56 6.09
C ASP A 194 -5.37 -1.71 4.83
N ILE A 195 -6.41 -1.63 4.00
CA ILE A 195 -6.43 -0.74 2.83
C ILE A 195 -6.28 0.70 3.32
N CYS A 196 -5.29 1.38 2.75
CA CYS A 196 -4.79 2.67 3.22
C CYS A 196 -5.87 3.75 3.44
N PHE A 197 -6.84 3.88 2.55
CA PHE A 197 -7.85 4.94 2.61
C PHE A 197 -9.15 4.54 3.33
N LEU A 198 -9.22 3.32 3.88
CA LEU A 198 -10.43 2.86 4.54
C LEU A 198 -10.45 3.22 6.02
N PRO A 199 -11.46 3.97 6.49
CA PRO A 199 -11.64 4.21 7.91
C PRO A 199 -11.91 2.87 8.63
N TYR A 200 -11.12 2.57 9.66
CA TYR A 200 -11.23 1.35 10.48
C TYR A 200 -11.17 0.01 9.72
N GLY A 201 -10.68 0.04 8.46
CA GLY A 201 -10.66 -1.14 7.59
C GLY A 201 -12.05 -1.60 7.11
N ASP A 202 -13.12 -0.84 7.38
CA ASP A 202 -14.47 -1.22 6.95
C ASP A 202 -14.84 -0.60 5.60
N TYR A 203 -14.54 -1.34 4.54
CA TYR A 203 -14.90 -0.94 3.18
C TYR A 203 -16.41 -0.91 2.95
N ARG A 204 -17.21 -1.68 3.72
CA ARG A 204 -18.67 -1.72 3.53
C ARG A 204 -19.27 -0.39 3.97
N LEU A 205 -18.84 0.13 5.11
CA LEU A 205 -19.24 1.46 5.58
C LEU A 205 -18.80 2.54 4.58
N PHE A 206 -17.54 2.47 4.13
CA PHE A 206 -16.99 3.42 3.16
C PHE A 206 -17.79 3.47 1.84
N LEU A 207 -18.25 2.32 1.35
CA LEU A 207 -19.09 2.24 0.14
C LEU A 207 -20.54 2.65 0.42
N ALA A 208 -21.09 2.34 1.59
CA ALA A 208 -22.46 2.70 1.97
C ALA A 208 -22.67 4.21 2.10
N GLU A 209 -21.64 4.95 2.54
CA GLU A 209 -21.66 6.41 2.58
C GLU A 209 -21.66 7.06 1.18
N ARG A 210 -21.16 6.35 0.16
CA ARG A 210 -20.97 6.89 -1.20
C ARG A 210 -22.01 6.43 -2.20
N PHE A 211 -22.58 5.25 -1.99
CA PHE A 211 -23.48 4.63 -2.96
C PHE A 211 -24.70 4.00 -2.29
N PRO A 212 -25.87 4.14 -2.93
CA PRO A 212 -27.09 3.51 -2.44
C PRO A 212 -26.93 1.99 -2.47
N GLN A 213 -27.24 1.36 -1.35
CA GLN A 213 -27.26 -0.09 -1.24
C GLN A 213 -28.48 -0.66 -1.95
N ARG A 214 -28.31 -1.81 -2.63
CA ARG A 214 -29.38 -2.50 -3.35
C ARG A 214 -29.58 -3.88 -2.73
N PRO A 215 -30.51 -4.03 -1.77
CA PRO A 215 -30.83 -5.31 -1.19
C PRO A 215 -31.36 -6.30 -2.23
N GLY A 216 -31.15 -7.59 -1.98
CA GLY A 216 -31.55 -8.66 -2.88
C GLY A 216 -31.58 -10.01 -2.19
N ASP A 217 -32.05 -11.02 -2.91
CA ASP A 217 -32.14 -12.39 -2.40
C ASP A 217 -30.80 -13.12 -2.55
N ILE A 218 -30.48 -13.95 -1.56
CA ILE A 218 -29.38 -14.92 -1.62
C ILE A 218 -30.01 -16.25 -2.01
N VAL A 219 -29.54 -16.85 -3.11
CA VAL A 219 -30.05 -18.11 -3.64
C VAL A 219 -29.00 -19.21 -3.57
N ASP A 220 -29.43 -20.45 -3.34
CA ASP A 220 -28.57 -21.62 -3.49
C ASP A 220 -28.45 -22.07 -4.96
N SER A 221 -27.62 -23.09 -5.24
CA SER A 221 -27.40 -23.60 -6.60
C SER A 221 -28.65 -24.21 -7.24
N GLY A 222 -29.69 -24.51 -6.46
CA GLY A 222 -30.99 -24.96 -6.95
C GLY A 222 -31.98 -23.81 -7.18
N GLY A 223 -31.56 -22.56 -7.01
CA GLY A 223 -32.42 -21.38 -7.15
C GLY A 223 -33.33 -21.11 -5.96
N ARG A 224 -33.21 -21.85 -4.85
CA ARG A 224 -34.02 -21.60 -3.66
C ARG A 224 -33.46 -20.41 -2.90
N ILE A 225 -34.33 -19.47 -2.53
CA ILE A 225 -33.97 -18.35 -1.66
C ILE A 225 -33.60 -18.90 -0.27
N VAL A 226 -32.38 -18.60 0.18
CA VAL A 226 -31.81 -19.00 1.48
C VAL A 226 -31.56 -17.83 2.42
N GLY A 227 -31.75 -16.60 1.94
CA GLY A 227 -31.67 -15.39 2.77
C GLY A 227 -31.72 -14.12 1.94
N ARG A 228 -31.34 -12.99 2.54
CA ARG A 228 -31.26 -11.68 1.87
C ARG A 228 -29.93 -10.99 2.18
N HIS A 229 -29.44 -10.22 1.23
CA HIS A 229 -28.27 -9.36 1.38
C HIS A 229 -28.66 -7.88 1.36
N GLN A 230 -27.84 -7.01 1.95
CA GLN A 230 -28.04 -5.56 1.89
C GLN A 230 -27.45 -4.92 0.63
N GLY A 231 -26.54 -5.62 -0.06
CA GLY A 231 -25.92 -5.16 -1.31
C GLY A 231 -24.79 -6.08 -1.71
N ILE A 232 -24.57 -6.26 -3.02
CA ILE A 232 -23.57 -7.22 -3.52
C ILE A 232 -22.14 -6.86 -3.13
N ALA A 233 -21.86 -5.57 -2.90
CA ALA A 233 -20.54 -5.11 -2.49
C ALA A 233 -20.07 -5.70 -1.15
N GLY A 234 -20.99 -6.14 -0.28
CA GLY A 234 -20.66 -6.77 1.00
C GLY A 234 -20.05 -8.17 0.89
N TYR A 235 -19.92 -8.71 -0.33
CA TYR A 235 -19.61 -10.12 -0.60
C TYR A 235 -18.49 -10.26 -1.64
N THR A 236 -17.74 -11.36 -1.53
CA THR A 236 -16.77 -11.81 -2.53
C THR A 236 -16.91 -13.32 -2.76
N VAL A 237 -16.45 -13.80 -3.92
CA VAL A 237 -16.49 -15.22 -4.27
C VAL A 237 -15.66 -16.02 -3.25
N GLY A 238 -16.24 -17.09 -2.69
CA GLY A 238 -15.61 -17.91 -1.65
C GLY A 238 -15.78 -17.38 -0.21
N GLN A 239 -16.44 -16.24 -0.01
CA GLN A 239 -16.74 -15.72 1.33
C GLN A 239 -17.66 -16.66 2.11
N ARG A 240 -17.29 -16.99 3.36
CA ARG A 240 -18.14 -17.76 4.29
C ARG A 240 -18.91 -16.86 5.28
N ARG A 241 -18.28 -15.81 5.78
CA ARG A 241 -18.85 -14.92 6.81
C ARG A 241 -19.97 -14.06 6.22
N GLY A 242 -21.06 -13.87 6.96
CA GLY A 242 -22.17 -13.00 6.52
C GLY A 242 -23.10 -13.62 5.49
N LEU A 243 -22.92 -14.90 5.14
CA LEU A 243 -23.90 -15.67 4.38
C LEU A 243 -24.80 -16.49 5.32
N PRO A 244 -26.08 -16.69 4.98
CA PRO A 244 -26.95 -17.63 5.69
C PRO A 244 -26.35 -19.03 5.58
N ALA A 245 -25.94 -19.61 6.70
CA ALA A 245 -25.42 -20.97 6.71
C ALA A 245 -26.58 -21.98 6.59
N ARG A 246 -26.48 -22.94 5.66
CA ARG A 246 -27.06 -24.26 5.93
C ARG A 246 -26.04 -25.05 6.75
N GLY A 247 -26.28 -25.19 8.06
CA GLY A 247 -25.60 -26.19 8.88
C GLY A 247 -24.55 -25.72 9.89
N GLY A 248 -24.76 -24.62 10.59
CA GLY A 248 -24.14 -24.41 11.91
C GLY A 248 -25.20 -24.65 12.98
N ARG A 249 -25.07 -25.73 13.75
CA ARG A 249 -25.69 -25.80 15.09
C ARG A 249 -24.92 -24.88 16.03
#